data_AF-A0AB35PMM1-F1
#
_entry.id   AF-A0AB35PMM1-F1
#
_cell.length_a   1.000
_cell.length_b   1.000
_cell.length_c   1.000
_cell.angle_alpha   90.00
_cell.angle_beta   90.00
_cell.angle_gamma   90.00
#
_symmetry.space_group_name_H-M   'P 1'
#
loop_
_entity.id
_entity.type
_entity.pdbx_description
1 polymer ?
#
loop_
_entity_poly.entity_id
_entity_poly.type
_entity_poly.pdbx_seq_one_letter_code
_entity_poly.pdbx_strand_id
1 'polypeptide(L)'
;ATKTKSLTITEIEAVTKRQEKVIGMHFMNPVTDMKIVEIIRGLATDDAVYEAIEDITKKIGKVPVEVNDFQGFVSNSILLTMINEANYT
;
A
#
# COMPACT_ATOMS: atom_id res chain seq x y z
N ALA A 1 9.92 3.56 -3.36
CA ALA A 1 8.57 3.72 -2.78
C ALA A 1 7.65 4.40 -3.79
N THR A 2 6.43 3.91 -3.96
CA THR A 2 5.41 4.45 -4.89
C THR A 2 4.04 4.58 -4.21
N LYS A 3 3.20 5.54 -4.64
CA LYS A 3 1.83 5.80 -4.15
C LYS A 3 0.79 5.55 -5.27
N THR A 4 0.89 4.39 -5.92
CA THR A 4 -0.12 3.94 -6.91
C THR A 4 -1.43 3.57 -6.21
N LYS A 5 -2.55 3.60 -6.94
CA LYS A 5 -3.88 3.14 -6.48
C LYS A 5 -4.49 2.04 -7.37
N SER A 6 -3.82 1.70 -8.48
CA SER A 6 -4.40 0.87 -9.55
C SER A 6 -3.41 -0.10 -10.18
N LEU A 7 -2.12 0.25 -10.23
CA LEU A 7 -1.04 -0.68 -10.59
C LEU A 7 -0.59 -1.46 -9.36
N THR A 8 -0.29 -2.74 -9.56
CA THR A 8 0.28 -3.60 -8.52
C THR A 8 1.75 -3.25 -8.27
N ILE A 9 2.24 -3.49 -7.06
CA ILE A 9 3.66 -3.28 -6.74
C ILE A 9 4.55 -4.26 -7.49
N THR A 10 4.05 -5.47 -7.75
CA THR A 10 4.70 -6.53 -8.52
C THR A 10 4.92 -6.12 -9.98
N GLU A 11 3.95 -5.46 -10.63
CA GLU A 11 4.15 -4.91 -11.98
C GLU A 11 5.21 -3.80 -11.99
N ILE A 12 5.23 -2.98 -10.94
CA ILE A 12 6.19 -1.87 -10.82
C ILE A 12 7.59 -2.40 -10.54
N GLU A 13 7.76 -3.41 -9.69
CA GLU A 13 9.08 -3.97 -9.38
C GLU A 13 9.68 -4.69 -10.60
N ALA A 14 8.87 -5.39 -11.40
CA ALA A 14 9.29 -6.14 -12.57
C ALA A 14 10.06 -5.30 -13.61
N VAL A 15 9.78 -4.00 -13.71
CA VAL A 15 10.45 -3.09 -14.66
C VAL A 15 11.68 -2.38 -14.07
N THR A 16 12.05 -2.68 -12.83
CA THR A 16 13.22 -2.11 -12.16
C THR A 16 14.39 -3.08 -12.12
N LYS A 17 15.61 -2.55 -11.91
CA LYS A 17 16.84 -3.34 -11.76
C LYS A 17 17.11 -3.81 -10.31
N ARG A 18 16.28 -3.38 -9.35
CA ARG A 18 16.44 -3.63 -7.90
C ARG A 18 15.06 -3.88 -7.30
N GLN A 19 14.46 -4.98 -7.74
CA GLN A 19 13.07 -5.33 -7.47
C GLN A 19 12.85 -5.48 -5.96
N GLU A 20 13.86 -6.01 -5.27
CA GLU A 20 13.90 -6.22 -3.82
C GLU A 20 13.78 -4.93 -2.98
N LYS A 21 14.05 -3.78 -3.60
CA LYS A 21 13.99 -2.45 -2.96
C LYS A 21 12.74 -1.65 -3.33
N VAL A 22 11.80 -2.25 -4.04
CA VAL A 22 10.53 -1.63 -4.40
C VAL A 22 9.50 -1.97 -3.34
N ILE A 23 8.72 -0.97 -2.92
CA ILE A 23 7.66 -1.12 -1.92
C ILE A 23 6.58 -0.06 -2.15
N GLY A 24 5.33 -0.42 -1.91
CA GLY A 24 4.18 0.47 -1.99
C GLY A 24 3.91 1.17 -0.66
N MET A 25 3.54 2.45 -0.72
CA MET A 25 3.04 3.20 0.43
C MET A 25 1.77 3.93 0.03
N HIS A 26 0.63 3.50 0.56
CA HIS A 26 -0.65 4.12 0.29
C HIS A 26 -1.11 4.95 1.48
N PHE A 27 -1.06 6.27 1.29
CA PHE A 27 -1.58 7.25 2.23
C PHE A 27 -3.03 7.61 1.89
N MET A 28 -3.90 7.47 2.88
CA MET A 28 -5.29 7.89 2.79
C MET A 28 -5.40 9.42 2.74
N ASN A 29 -6.36 9.94 1.97
CA ASN A 29 -6.59 11.37 1.82
C ASN A 29 -7.73 11.82 2.75
N PRO A 30 -7.62 12.96 3.48
CA PRO A 30 -6.45 13.83 3.62
C PRO A 30 -5.33 13.23 4.47
N VAL A 31 -4.09 13.41 4.01
CA VAL A 31 -2.89 12.77 4.60
C VAL A 31 -2.60 13.27 6.01
N THR A 32 -2.98 14.51 6.36
CA THR A 32 -2.77 15.09 7.68
C THR A 32 -3.62 14.40 8.74
N ASP A 33 -4.88 14.14 8.42
CA ASP A 33 -5.90 13.71 9.39
C ASP A 33 -5.96 12.18 9.51
N MET A 34 -5.64 11.48 8.43
CA MET A 34 -5.65 10.02 8.38
C MET A 34 -4.43 9.43 9.09
N LYS A 35 -4.65 8.51 10.03
CA LYS A 35 -3.58 7.86 10.79
C LYS A 35 -2.97 6.66 10.07
N ILE A 36 -3.72 6.02 9.20
CA ILE A 36 -3.32 4.75 8.57
C ILE A 36 -2.49 5.00 7.32
N VAL A 37 -1.43 4.20 7.17
CA VAL A 37 -0.66 4.04 5.93
C VAL A 37 -0.57 2.56 5.61
N GLU A 38 -1.07 2.16 4.46
CA GLU A 38 -0.90 0.77 3.99
C GLU A 38 0.50 0.64 3.38
N ILE A 39 1.29 -0.30 3.89
CA ILE A 39 2.59 -0.66 3.35
C ILE A 39 2.38 -1.92 2.52
N ILE A 40 2.55 -1.80 1.21
CA ILE A 40 2.27 -2.89 0.26
C ILE A 40 3.56 -3.54 -0.18
N ARG A 41 3.68 -4.85 0.05
CA ARG A 41 4.84 -5.65 -0.33
C ARG A 41 4.60 -6.32 -1.68
N GLY A 42 5.48 -6.07 -2.64
CA GLY A 42 5.56 -6.84 -3.88
C GLY A 42 6.14 -8.24 -3.63
N LEU A 43 6.07 -9.11 -4.63
CA LEU A 43 6.55 -10.50 -4.51
C LEU A 43 8.06 -10.57 -4.23
N ALA A 44 8.83 -9.63 -4.76
CA ALA A 44 10.28 -9.61 -4.60
C ALA A 44 10.76 -8.74 -3.41
N THR A 45 9.86 -8.02 -2.71
CA THR A 45 10.25 -7.03 -1.68
C THR A 45 10.92 -7.67 -0.46
N ASP A 46 12.14 -7.22 -0.14
CA ASP A 46 12.90 -7.68 1.02
C ASP A 46 12.25 -7.29 2.35
N ASP A 47 12.34 -8.18 3.35
CA ASP A 47 11.89 -7.91 4.73
C ASP A 47 12.57 -6.66 5.31
N ALA A 48 13.87 -6.49 5.06
CA ALA A 48 14.62 -5.33 5.55
C ALA A 48 14.09 -3.99 5.00
N VAL A 49 13.53 -4.00 3.79
CA VAL A 49 12.92 -2.81 3.18
C VAL A 49 11.57 -2.54 3.82
N TYR A 50 10.78 -3.58 4.08
CA TYR A 50 9.53 -3.47 4.83
C TYR A 50 9.76 -2.90 6.23
N GLU A 51 10.67 -3.48 7.02
CA GLU A 51 10.98 -3.04 8.38
C GLU A 51 11.43 -1.58 8.42
N ALA A 52 12.30 -1.17 7.50
CA ALA A 52 12.76 0.21 7.41
C ALA A 52 11.60 1.19 7.16
N ILE A 53 10.66 0.83 6.28
CA ILE A 53 9.50 1.67 5.96
C ILE A 53 8.47 1.66 7.11
N GLU A 54 8.29 0.52 7.77
CA GLU A 54 7.43 0.42 8.95
C GLU A 54 7.91 1.36 10.06
N ASP A 55 9.21 1.34 10.36
CA ASP A 55 9.85 2.23 11.33
C ASP A 55 9.72 3.69 10.96
N ILE A 56 9.95 4.05 9.69
CA ILE A 56 9.76 5.42 9.19
C ILE A 56 8.31 5.85 9.36
N THR A 57 7.36 4.97 9.06
CA THR A 57 5.91 5.24 9.16
C THR A 57 5.51 5.52 10.61
N LYS A 58 6.03 4.72 11.56
CA LYS A 58 5.83 4.96 13.00
C LYS A 58 6.45 6.30 13.43
N LYS A 59 7.67 6.62 12.96
CA LYS A 59 8.37 7.87 13.29
C LYS A 59 7.65 9.14 12.81
N ILE A 60 6.92 9.07 11.70
CA ILE A 60 6.09 10.18 11.20
C ILE A 60 4.70 10.25 11.86
N GLY A 61 4.48 9.48 12.94
CA GLY A 61 3.23 9.49 13.71
C GLY A 61 2.06 8.81 13.00
N LYS A 62 2.34 7.91 12.05
CA LYS A 62 1.33 7.13 11.33
C LYS A 62 1.33 5.67 11.82
N VAL A 63 0.23 4.99 11.57
CA VAL A 63 0.02 3.58 11.89
C VAL A 63 0.23 2.77 10.62
N PRO A 64 1.34 2.02 10.51
CA PRO A 64 1.56 1.13 9.37
C PRO A 64 0.60 -0.06 9.43
N VAL A 65 0.12 -0.48 8.26
CA VAL A 65 -0.63 -1.72 8.09
C VAL A 65 0.01 -2.47 6.93
N GLU A 66 0.56 -3.66 7.19
CA GLU A 66 1.10 -4.52 6.14
C GLU A 66 -0.02 -5.08 5.27
N VAL A 67 0.16 -4.97 3.96
CA VAL A 67 -0.81 -5.44 2.97
C VAL A 67 -0.06 -6.21 1.89
N ASN A 68 -0.58 -7.38 1.54
CA ASN A 68 -0.10 -8.13 0.39
C ASN A 68 -0.55 -7.45 -0.90
N ASP A 69 0.31 -7.44 -1.91
CA ASP A 69 0.01 -6.82 -3.20
C ASP A 69 -1.22 -7.46 -3.86
N PHE A 70 -2.24 -6.63 -4.07
CA PHE A 70 -3.47 -6.98 -4.77
C PHE A 70 -4.02 -5.74 -5.46
N GLN A 71 -4.69 -5.92 -6.60
CA GLN A 71 -5.23 -4.80 -7.36
C GLN A 71 -6.29 -4.05 -6.55
N GLY A 72 -6.05 -2.75 -6.28
CA GLY A 72 -6.92 -1.93 -5.42
C GLY A 72 -6.62 -2.01 -3.92
N PHE A 73 -5.66 -2.84 -3.48
CA PHE A 73 -5.30 -3.06 -2.07
C PHE A 73 -6.51 -3.39 -1.19
N VAL A 74 -6.33 -3.44 0.13
CA VAL A 74 -7.40 -3.84 1.05
C VAL A 74 -8.48 -2.75 1.13
N SER A 75 -8.09 -1.48 1.29
CA SER A 75 -9.06 -0.40 1.48
C SER A 75 -9.96 -0.14 0.27
N ASN A 76 -9.43 -0.04 -0.97
CA ASN A 76 -10.31 0.24 -2.10
C ASN A 76 -11.14 -0.99 -2.50
N SER A 77 -10.61 -2.20 -2.33
CA SER A 77 -11.39 -3.42 -2.60
C SER A 77 -12.64 -3.48 -1.74
N ILE A 78 -12.53 -3.24 -0.43
CA ILE A 78 -13.68 -3.23 0.48
C ILE A 78 -14.61 -2.06 0.16
N LEU A 79 -14.08 -0.86 -0.06
CA LEU A 79 -14.88 0.33 -0.32
C LEU A 79 -15.74 0.18 -1.59
N LEU A 80 -15.15 -0.32 -2.68
CA LEU A 80 -15.88 -0.54 -3.93
C LEU A 80 -16.97 -1.59 -3.76
N THR A 81 -16.72 -2.68 -3.04
CA THR A 81 -17.75 -3.67 -2.70
C THR A 81 -18.89 -3.03 -1.90
N MET A 82 -18.59 -2.24 -0.86
CA MET A 82 -19.61 -1.55 -0.06
C MET A 82 -20.45 -0.57 -0.87
N ILE A 83 -19.82 0.19 -1.78
CA ILE A 83 -20.53 1.11 -2.67
C ILE A 83 -21.42 0.35 -3.65
N ASN A 84 -20.93 -0.75 -4.22
CA ASN A 84 -21.71 -1.58 -5.13
C ASN A 84 -22.94 -2.19 -4.44
N GLU A 85 -22.77 -2.70 -3.22
CA GLU A 85 -23.89 -3.20 -2.40
C GLU A 85 -24.89 -2.09 -2.05
N ALA A 86 -24.40 -0.89 -1.69
CA ALA A 86 -25.27 0.25 -1.39
C ALA A 86 -26.08 0.74 -2.59
N ASN A 87 -25.52 0.69 -3.80
CA ASN A 87 -26.18 1.10 -5.05
C ASN A 87 -27.10 0.02 -5.63
N TYR A 88 -27.03 -1.22 -5.14
CA TYR A 88 -27.86 -2.32 -5.62
C TYR A 88 -29.32 -2.24 -5.12
N THR A 89 -29.57 -1.45 -4.07
CA THR A 89 -30.92 -1.18 -3.53
C THR A 89 -31.50 0.11 -4.12
#